data_AF-A0A8B6GCG5-F1
#
_entry.id   AF-A0A8B6GCG5-F1
#
_cell.length_a   1.000
_cell.length_b   1.000
_cell.length_c   1.000
_cell.angle_alpha   90.00
_cell.angle_beta   90.00
_cell.angle_gamma   90.00
#
_symmetry.space_group_name_H-M   'P 1'
#
loop_
_entity.id
_entity.type
_entity.pdbx_description
1 polymer ?
#
loop_
_entity_poly.entity_id
_entity_poly.type
_entity_poly.pdbx_seq_one_letter_code
_entity_poly.pdbx_strand_id
1 'polypeptide(L)'
;GKFGFKCQFKCGCKNDGTCNPSDGSCPDGCNPKFYGPHCLLFNPFIYDPLGKLYTGTINSTESRKPCKPWTTSIFKQFFNYTGGQFADKSIPGAVCRNPNISAKNKTSPWCFTNINTLKEEKCYLSEGECPDGRFGPNCVDECHCQNLDPCDKQTGKCKECYDGWIGPACQKKCDAGKYGADCKETCGECKDDLCDHETGQCLNGCNAGWKGDLCNTKCIASWFGKGCSKQCGKCKDKSPCHHKDGSCVEGCEPG
;
A
#
# COMPACT_ATOMS: atom_id res chain seq x y z
N GLY A 1 8.36 -14.28 3.07
CA GLY A 1 9.47 -13.83 3.94
C GLY A 1 8.98 -13.51 5.34
N LYS A 2 9.86 -13.00 6.21
CA LYS A 2 9.51 -12.42 7.52
C LYS A 2 10.09 -11.01 7.64
N PHE A 3 9.51 -10.17 8.48
CA PHE A 3 9.94 -8.78 8.67
C PHE A 3 9.80 -8.32 10.13
N GLY A 4 10.26 -7.10 10.38
CA GLY A 4 10.22 -6.44 11.68
C GLY A 4 11.33 -6.90 12.62
N PHE A 5 11.33 -6.36 13.83
CA PHE A 5 12.36 -6.66 14.82
C PHE A 5 12.44 -8.18 15.09
N LYS A 6 13.64 -8.75 14.93
CA LYS A 6 13.92 -10.19 15.03
C LYS A 6 13.08 -11.07 14.08
N CYS A 7 12.60 -10.52 12.96
CA CYS A 7 11.80 -11.25 11.97
C CYS A 7 10.59 -11.95 12.58
N GLN A 8 9.89 -11.28 13.49
CA GLN A 8 8.77 -11.86 14.23
C GLN A 8 7.47 -11.94 13.40
N PHE A 9 7.33 -11.12 12.35
CA PHE A 9 6.12 -11.06 11.52
C PHE A 9 6.30 -11.79 10.19
N LYS A 10 5.23 -12.38 9.65
CA LYS A 10 5.24 -13.11 8.37
C LYS A 10 4.66 -12.22 7.26
N CYS A 11 5.33 -12.14 6.11
CA CYS A 11 4.85 -11.35 4.96
C CYS A 11 3.54 -11.92 4.39
N GLY A 12 2.61 -11.03 4.03
CA GLY A 12 1.35 -11.36 3.32
C GLY A 12 1.27 -10.88 1.87
N CYS A 13 2.40 -10.68 1.16
CA CYS A 13 2.41 -10.13 -0.21
C CYS A 13 1.85 -11.10 -1.28
N LYS A 14 1.33 -10.55 -2.39
CA LYS A 14 0.83 -11.33 -3.54
C LYS A 14 1.89 -12.28 -4.10
N ASN A 15 1.41 -13.40 -4.67
CA ASN A 15 2.24 -14.40 -5.35
C ASN A 15 3.41 -14.93 -4.49
N ASP A 16 3.20 -15.01 -3.17
CA ASP A 16 4.24 -15.31 -2.18
C ASP A 16 5.46 -14.37 -2.28
N GLY A 17 5.21 -13.13 -2.70
CA GLY A 17 6.19 -12.08 -2.89
C GLY A 17 6.97 -11.76 -1.61
N THR A 18 8.15 -11.19 -1.79
CA THR A 18 9.00 -10.75 -0.68
C THR A 18 8.52 -9.38 -0.19
N CYS A 19 8.24 -9.26 1.11
CA CYS A 19 7.97 -7.95 1.72
C CYS A 19 9.28 -7.26 2.11
N ASN A 20 9.22 -5.95 2.29
CA ASN A 20 10.32 -5.19 2.87
C ASN A 20 10.67 -5.77 4.27
N PRO A 21 11.95 -6.10 4.54
CA PRO A 21 12.35 -6.77 5.77
C PRO A 21 12.20 -5.90 7.03
N SER A 22 12.13 -4.58 6.89
CA SER A 22 12.05 -3.63 8.00
C SER A 22 10.62 -3.49 8.52
N ASP A 23 9.68 -3.20 7.63
CA ASP A 23 8.32 -2.77 7.94
C ASP A 23 7.25 -3.72 7.38
N GLY A 24 7.61 -4.58 6.42
CA GLY A 24 6.72 -5.57 5.82
C GLY A 24 5.88 -5.07 4.64
N SER A 25 6.16 -3.87 4.11
CA SER A 25 5.44 -3.34 2.94
C SER A 25 5.56 -4.26 1.72
N CYS A 26 4.48 -4.29 0.92
CA CYS A 26 4.36 -5.11 -0.27
C CYS A 26 4.16 -4.23 -1.51
N PRO A 27 5.20 -4.03 -2.35
CA PRO A 27 5.11 -3.12 -3.50
C PRO A 27 4.05 -3.54 -4.53
N ASP A 28 3.83 -4.85 -4.69
CA ASP A 28 2.81 -5.41 -5.59
C ASP A 28 1.44 -5.67 -4.91
N GLY A 29 1.31 -5.24 -3.66
CA GLY A 29 0.13 -5.41 -2.82
C GLY A 29 -0.01 -6.79 -2.17
N CYS A 30 -1.16 -7.01 -1.53
CA CYS A 30 -1.41 -8.15 -0.64
C CYS A 30 -1.99 -9.39 -1.34
N ASN A 31 -1.56 -10.57 -0.89
CA ASN A 31 -2.12 -11.86 -1.29
C ASN A 31 -3.63 -11.85 -1.01
N PRO A 32 -4.47 -12.43 -1.91
CA PRO A 32 -5.87 -12.68 -1.59
C PRO A 32 -6.05 -13.23 -0.16
N LYS A 33 -6.85 -12.54 0.67
CA LYS A 33 -7.12 -12.75 2.12
C LYS A 33 -6.28 -11.93 3.10
N PHE A 34 -5.24 -11.26 2.63
CA PHE A 34 -4.48 -10.31 3.44
C PHE A 34 -4.74 -8.90 2.96
N TYR A 35 -4.81 -7.95 3.89
CA TYR A 35 -5.10 -6.55 3.59
C TYR A 35 -4.55 -5.65 4.71
N GLY A 36 -4.77 -4.34 4.54
CA GLY A 36 -4.32 -3.33 5.49
C GLY A 36 -2.79 -3.19 5.50
N PRO A 37 -2.24 -2.49 6.52
CA PRO A 37 -0.82 -2.20 6.63
C PRO A 37 0.03 -3.46 6.48
N HIS A 38 0.97 -3.42 5.53
CA HIS A 38 1.99 -4.46 5.35
C HIS A 38 1.40 -5.87 5.12
N CYS A 39 0.14 -5.95 4.70
CA CYS A 39 -0.60 -7.19 4.45
C CYS A 39 -0.62 -8.15 5.65
N LEU A 40 -0.67 -7.61 6.87
CA LEU A 40 -0.69 -8.41 8.10
C LEU A 40 -2.08 -8.76 8.58
N LEU A 41 -3.09 -7.99 8.14
CA LEU A 41 -4.45 -8.22 8.59
C LEU A 41 -5.05 -9.31 7.73
N PHE A 42 -5.36 -10.42 8.38
CA PHE A 42 -6.01 -11.53 7.74
C PHE A 42 -7.51 -11.29 7.72
N ASN A 43 -8.07 -11.07 6.53
CA ASN A 43 -9.50 -11.18 6.33
C ASN A 43 -9.78 -12.51 5.64
N PRO A 44 -10.44 -13.48 6.30
CA PRO A 44 -10.99 -14.62 5.58
C PRO A 44 -12.03 -14.17 4.52
N PHE A 45 -12.49 -12.92 4.59
CA PHE A 45 -13.41 -12.28 3.66
C PHE A 45 -12.63 -11.37 2.70
N ILE A 46 -12.41 -11.87 1.49
CA ILE A 46 -11.50 -11.32 0.49
C ILE A 46 -12.04 -9.97 -0.01
N TYR A 47 -11.57 -8.84 0.50
CA TYR A 47 -11.79 -7.55 -0.17
C TYR A 47 -10.59 -7.29 -1.11
N ASP A 48 -10.83 -7.09 -2.40
CA ASP A 48 -9.84 -6.48 -3.29
C ASP A 48 -10.16 -4.98 -3.44
N PRO A 49 -9.16 -4.12 -3.71
CA PRO A 49 -9.35 -2.67 -3.90
C PRO A 49 -10.22 -2.31 -5.12
N LEU A 50 -10.77 -3.29 -5.84
CA LEU A 50 -11.69 -3.12 -6.96
C LEU A 50 -13.13 -3.54 -6.60
N GLY A 51 -13.41 -3.85 -5.34
CA GLY A 51 -14.77 -4.14 -4.85
C GLY A 51 -15.38 -5.43 -5.40
N LYS A 52 -14.56 -6.44 -5.75
CA LYS A 52 -15.05 -7.65 -6.42
C LYS A 52 -15.52 -8.78 -5.51
N LEU A 53 -15.21 -8.76 -4.21
CA LEU A 53 -15.52 -9.83 -3.25
C LEU A 53 -16.05 -9.27 -1.91
N TYR A 54 -17.37 -9.37 -1.69
CA TYR A 54 -18.08 -9.10 -0.44
C TYR A 54 -18.57 -10.43 0.08
N THR A 55 -17.95 -10.89 1.16
CA THR A 55 -18.43 -12.03 1.94
C THR A 55 -18.56 -11.61 3.40
N GLY A 56 -19.30 -10.53 3.67
CA GLY A 56 -19.63 -10.11 5.02
C GLY A 56 -20.91 -10.78 5.55
N THR A 57 -21.20 -10.55 6.83
CA THR A 57 -22.39 -11.06 7.54
C THR A 57 -23.59 -10.11 7.50
N ILE A 58 -23.49 -8.98 6.78
CA ILE A 58 -24.54 -7.96 6.73
C ILE A 58 -25.75 -8.56 6.03
N ASN A 59 -26.89 -8.46 6.70
CA ASN A 59 -28.16 -9.00 6.28
C ASN A 59 -29.24 -7.92 6.20
N SER A 60 -28.87 -6.65 6.21
CA SER A 60 -29.79 -5.51 6.21
C SER A 60 -29.40 -4.44 5.18
N THR A 61 -30.41 -3.76 4.66
CA THR A 61 -30.27 -2.71 3.64
C THR A 61 -30.22 -1.31 4.24
N GLU A 62 -29.88 -0.29 3.44
CA GLU A 62 -29.87 1.12 3.86
C GLU A 62 -31.22 1.55 4.46
N SER A 63 -32.34 1.08 3.91
CA SER A 63 -33.68 1.26 4.50
C SER A 63 -34.04 0.25 5.60
N ARG A 64 -33.03 -0.43 6.16
CA ARG A 64 -33.10 -1.44 7.23
C ARG A 64 -33.96 -2.64 6.92
N LYS A 65 -34.14 -2.99 5.64
CA LYS A 65 -34.88 -4.20 5.26
C LYS A 65 -33.98 -5.42 5.37
N PRO A 66 -34.51 -6.57 5.82
CA PRO A 66 -33.74 -7.80 5.85
C PRO A 66 -33.52 -8.30 4.41
N CYS A 67 -32.30 -8.75 4.15
CA CYS A 67 -31.95 -9.44 2.93
C CYS A 67 -32.72 -10.76 2.82
N LYS A 68 -32.87 -11.25 1.59
CA LYS A 68 -33.48 -12.54 1.29
C LYS A 68 -32.45 -13.52 0.74
N PRO A 69 -32.52 -14.80 1.13
CA PRO A 69 -31.57 -15.81 0.68
C PRO A 69 -31.78 -16.12 -0.81
N TRP A 70 -30.66 -16.36 -1.52
CA TRP A 70 -30.65 -16.67 -2.95
C TRP A 70 -31.01 -18.12 -3.26
N THR A 71 -31.13 -18.96 -2.23
CA THR A 71 -31.38 -20.41 -2.36
C THR A 71 -32.84 -20.75 -2.65
N THR A 72 -33.75 -19.77 -2.79
CA THR A 72 -35.15 -20.02 -3.15
C THR A 72 -35.27 -20.43 -4.63
N SER A 73 -36.14 -21.41 -4.89
CA SER A 73 -36.39 -22.02 -6.22
C SER A 73 -36.71 -21.00 -7.33
N ILE A 74 -37.24 -19.85 -6.97
CA ILE A 74 -37.60 -18.74 -7.88
C ILE A 74 -36.37 -18.11 -8.53
N PHE A 75 -35.24 -17.96 -7.82
CA PHE A 75 -34.01 -17.41 -8.41
C PHE A 75 -33.48 -18.25 -9.56
N LYS A 76 -33.65 -19.59 -9.46
CA LYS A 76 -33.25 -20.54 -10.49
C LYS A 76 -33.93 -20.30 -11.85
N GLN A 77 -35.10 -19.66 -11.85
CA GLN A 77 -35.94 -19.43 -13.03
C GLN A 77 -35.67 -18.09 -13.71
N PHE A 78 -35.32 -17.03 -12.96
CA PHE A 78 -35.22 -15.67 -13.50
C PHE A 78 -33.83 -15.26 -14.00
N PHE A 79 -32.76 -15.83 -13.44
CA PHE A 79 -31.40 -15.55 -13.89
C PHE A 79 -30.94 -16.73 -14.74
N ASN A 80 -30.70 -16.53 -16.04
CA ASN A 80 -30.09 -17.57 -16.87
C ASN A 80 -28.65 -17.79 -16.36
N TYR A 81 -28.42 -18.93 -15.69
CA TYR A 81 -27.19 -19.25 -14.93
C TYR A 81 -25.97 -19.56 -15.82
N THR A 82 -25.72 -18.79 -16.85
CA THR A 82 -24.59 -19.00 -17.76
C THR A 82 -23.51 -17.96 -17.51
N GLY A 83 -22.42 -18.39 -16.84
CA GLY A 83 -21.13 -17.69 -16.77
C GLY A 83 -21.03 -16.57 -15.73
N GLY A 84 -20.18 -16.73 -14.71
CA GLY A 84 -19.46 -15.67 -13.95
C GLY A 84 -20.17 -14.46 -13.33
N GLN A 85 -21.44 -14.18 -13.62
CA GLN A 85 -22.10 -12.88 -13.35
C GLN A 85 -22.38 -12.59 -11.87
N PHE A 86 -22.37 -13.61 -11.01
CA PHE A 86 -22.56 -13.50 -9.57
C PHE A 86 -21.59 -14.44 -8.86
N ALA A 87 -20.42 -13.92 -8.48
CA ALA A 87 -19.34 -14.70 -7.88
C ALA A 87 -19.75 -15.38 -6.55
N ASP A 88 -20.69 -14.77 -5.82
CA ASP A 88 -21.04 -15.13 -4.45
C ASP A 88 -22.35 -15.94 -4.33
N LYS A 89 -22.89 -16.45 -5.45
CA LYS A 89 -24.18 -17.14 -5.50
C LYS A 89 -24.25 -18.40 -4.62
N SER A 90 -23.11 -18.99 -4.30
CA SER A 90 -22.99 -20.20 -3.48
C SER A 90 -22.98 -19.93 -1.97
N ILE A 91 -22.90 -18.67 -1.56
CA ILE A 91 -22.87 -18.33 -0.14
C ILE A 91 -24.28 -18.57 0.45
N PRO A 92 -24.41 -19.42 1.48
CA PRO A 92 -25.69 -19.69 2.12
C PRO A 92 -26.16 -18.48 2.95
N GLY A 93 -27.46 -18.44 3.24
CA GLY A 93 -28.05 -17.41 4.10
C GLY A 93 -28.53 -16.15 3.38
N ALA A 94 -29.09 -15.23 4.17
CA ALA A 94 -29.74 -14.02 3.72
C ALA A 94 -28.85 -12.80 3.96
N VAL A 95 -27.77 -12.71 3.20
CA VAL A 95 -26.69 -11.74 3.41
C VAL A 95 -26.39 -11.01 2.10
N CYS A 96 -25.74 -9.85 2.22
CA CYS A 96 -25.35 -9.00 1.10
C CYS A 96 -24.36 -9.69 0.16
N ARG A 97 -24.34 -9.26 -1.10
CA ARG A 97 -23.59 -9.89 -2.18
C ARG A 97 -22.95 -8.83 -3.05
N ASN A 98 -21.91 -9.21 -3.76
CA ASN A 98 -21.29 -8.29 -4.69
C ASN A 98 -22.20 -7.88 -5.83
N PRO A 99 -22.02 -6.65 -6.30
CA PRO A 99 -22.58 -6.23 -7.57
C PRO A 99 -22.03 -7.05 -8.75
N ASN A 100 -22.88 -7.24 -9.76
CA ASN A 100 -22.43 -7.76 -11.04
C ASN A 100 -21.47 -6.73 -11.66
N ILE A 101 -20.21 -7.13 -11.81
CA ILE A 101 -19.10 -6.35 -12.39
C ILE A 101 -19.37 -5.85 -13.82
N SER A 102 -20.38 -6.40 -14.50
CA SER A 102 -20.79 -6.00 -15.86
C SER A 102 -21.80 -4.84 -15.85
N ALA A 103 -22.40 -4.52 -14.70
CA ALA A 103 -23.41 -3.48 -14.57
C ALA A 103 -22.76 -2.15 -14.19
N LYS A 104 -22.68 -1.21 -15.13
CA LYS A 104 -21.94 0.07 -15.06
C LYS A 104 -22.21 1.00 -13.84
N ASN A 105 -23.10 0.67 -12.91
CA ASN A 105 -23.51 1.56 -11.80
C ASN A 105 -23.66 0.86 -10.44
N LYS A 106 -23.09 -0.33 -10.25
CA LYS A 106 -23.19 -1.05 -8.97
C LYS A 106 -21.80 -1.23 -8.35
N THR A 107 -21.44 -0.36 -7.41
CA THR A 107 -20.14 -0.34 -6.72
C THR A 107 -20.24 -0.71 -5.24
N SER A 108 -21.44 -0.98 -4.72
CA SER A 108 -21.70 -1.28 -3.31
C SER A 108 -22.33 -2.67 -3.15
N PRO A 109 -22.09 -3.37 -2.02
CA PRO A 109 -22.81 -4.60 -1.69
C PRO A 109 -24.32 -4.37 -1.68
N TRP A 110 -25.06 -5.35 -2.17
CA TRP A 110 -26.50 -5.27 -2.30
C TRP A 110 -27.13 -6.60 -1.97
N CYS A 111 -28.43 -6.60 -1.71
CA CYS A 111 -29.21 -7.82 -1.59
C CYS A 111 -30.64 -7.61 -2.09
N PHE A 112 -31.34 -8.72 -2.31
CA PHE A 112 -32.77 -8.67 -2.56
C PHE A 112 -33.52 -8.45 -1.26
N THR A 113 -34.43 -7.49 -1.26
CA THR A 113 -35.40 -7.25 -0.17
C THR A 113 -36.72 -7.96 -0.45
N ASN A 114 -37.01 -8.24 -1.72
CA ASN A 114 -38.17 -9.00 -2.16
C ASN A 114 -37.80 -9.90 -3.35
N ILE A 115 -37.97 -11.22 -3.16
CA ILE A 115 -37.64 -12.24 -4.15
C ILE A 115 -38.70 -12.38 -5.26
N ASN A 116 -39.95 -12.00 -4.98
CA ASN A 116 -41.05 -12.11 -5.94
C ASN A 116 -41.00 -10.98 -6.97
N THR A 117 -40.53 -9.80 -6.55
CA THR A 117 -40.39 -8.62 -7.41
C THR A 117 -38.96 -8.34 -7.84
N LEU A 118 -38.00 -9.18 -7.41
CA LEU A 118 -36.56 -8.99 -7.61
C LEU A 118 -36.07 -7.60 -7.18
N LYS A 119 -36.70 -7.03 -6.15
CA LYS A 119 -36.33 -5.70 -5.65
C LYS A 119 -35.00 -5.77 -4.91
N GLU A 120 -33.99 -5.13 -5.48
CA GLU A 120 -32.67 -4.97 -4.90
C GLU A 120 -32.53 -3.66 -4.12
N GLU A 121 -31.64 -3.67 -3.14
CA GLU A 121 -31.27 -2.47 -2.40
C GLU A 121 -29.82 -2.57 -1.94
N LYS A 122 -29.18 -1.42 -1.78
CA LYS A 122 -27.84 -1.32 -1.21
C LYS A 122 -27.87 -1.74 0.26
N CYS A 123 -26.80 -2.40 0.67
CA CYS A 123 -26.66 -2.84 2.04
C CYS A 123 -26.23 -1.70 2.97
N TYR A 124 -26.76 -1.69 4.19
CA TYR A 124 -26.34 -0.73 5.20
C TYR A 124 -24.98 -1.15 5.76
N LEU A 125 -23.98 -0.34 5.50
CA LEU A 125 -22.68 -0.43 6.16
C LEU A 125 -22.72 0.61 7.28
N SER A 126 -22.88 0.18 8.55
CA SER A 126 -22.82 1.13 9.66
C SER A 126 -21.44 1.77 9.73
N GLU A 127 -21.42 3.10 9.87
CA GLU A 127 -20.24 3.86 10.26
C GLU A 127 -19.71 3.31 11.60
N GLY A 128 -18.70 2.45 11.56
CA GLY A 128 -18.07 1.89 12.76
C GLY A 128 -17.60 0.43 12.67
N GLU A 129 -18.02 -0.34 11.66
CA GLU A 129 -17.60 -1.76 11.52
C GLU A 129 -16.55 -1.98 10.43
N CYS A 130 -15.69 -0.99 10.18
CA CYS A 130 -14.61 -1.20 9.23
C CYS A 130 -13.63 -2.25 9.76
N PRO A 131 -13.16 -3.17 8.90
CA PRO A 131 -12.12 -4.10 9.28
C PRO A 131 -10.84 -3.32 9.68
N ASP A 132 -9.97 -3.91 10.50
CA ASP A 132 -8.71 -3.26 10.91
C ASP A 132 -7.93 -2.74 9.69
N GLY A 133 -7.30 -1.57 9.81
CA GLY A 133 -6.60 -0.93 8.68
C GLY A 133 -7.49 -0.17 7.69
N ARG A 134 -8.82 -0.14 7.85
CA ARG A 134 -9.73 0.61 6.98
C ARG A 134 -10.69 1.53 7.73
N PHE A 135 -11.14 2.59 7.06
CA PHE A 135 -12.07 3.57 7.61
C PHE A 135 -12.95 4.22 6.53
N GLY A 136 -13.84 5.11 6.97
CA GLY A 136 -14.68 5.93 6.10
C GLY A 136 -15.91 5.19 5.52
N PRO A 137 -16.73 5.89 4.73
CA PRO A 137 -17.95 5.30 4.16
C PRO A 137 -17.65 4.07 3.30
N ASN A 138 -18.27 2.94 3.62
CA ASN A 138 -18.04 1.65 2.97
C ASN A 138 -16.63 1.05 3.14
N CYS A 139 -15.81 1.58 4.05
CA CYS A 139 -14.48 1.05 4.37
C CYS A 139 -13.54 0.97 3.16
N VAL A 140 -13.60 1.98 2.29
CA VAL A 140 -12.76 2.05 1.09
C VAL A 140 -11.39 2.68 1.39
N ASP A 141 -11.31 3.52 2.42
CA ASP A 141 -10.08 4.22 2.78
C ASP A 141 -9.18 3.34 3.65
N GLU A 142 -7.87 3.51 3.49
CA GLU A 142 -6.83 2.72 4.18
C GLU A 142 -5.99 3.62 5.08
N CYS A 143 -5.64 3.09 6.25
CA CYS A 143 -4.79 3.78 7.22
C CYS A 143 -3.49 2.99 7.46
N HIS A 144 -2.37 3.69 7.71
CA HIS A 144 -1.04 3.09 7.91
C HIS A 144 -0.47 3.43 9.31
N CYS A 145 -1.18 3.02 10.36
CA CYS A 145 -0.78 3.30 11.74
C CYS A 145 0.32 2.35 12.24
N GLN A 146 1.27 2.87 13.01
CA GLN A 146 2.36 2.09 13.61
C GLN A 146 1.87 1.04 14.63
N ASN A 147 2.71 0.05 14.94
CA ASN A 147 2.48 -0.99 15.97
C ASN A 147 1.27 -1.90 15.73
N LEU A 148 0.74 -1.94 14.50
CA LEU A 148 -0.49 -2.67 14.17
C LEU A 148 -1.72 -2.14 14.93
N ASP A 149 -1.65 -0.93 15.49
CA ASP A 149 -2.78 -0.31 16.15
C ASP A 149 -3.87 -0.04 15.09
N PRO A 150 -5.11 -0.49 15.29
CA PRO A 150 -6.19 -0.17 14.38
C PRO A 150 -6.49 1.34 14.42
N CYS A 151 -6.62 1.97 13.25
CA CYS A 151 -7.14 3.32 13.18
C CYS A 151 -8.61 3.39 13.63
N ASP A 152 -9.02 4.59 14.01
CA ASP A 152 -10.45 4.89 14.21
C ASP A 152 -11.26 4.57 12.95
N LYS A 153 -12.34 3.79 13.09
CA LYS A 153 -13.09 3.23 11.96
C LYS A 153 -13.88 4.26 11.16
N GLN A 154 -14.19 5.40 11.77
CA GLN A 154 -14.98 6.46 11.14
C GLN A 154 -14.07 7.50 10.50
N THR A 155 -13.07 7.95 11.25
CA THR A 155 -12.19 9.06 10.89
C THR A 155 -10.85 8.64 10.30
N GLY A 156 -10.47 7.38 10.46
CA GLY A 156 -9.16 6.85 10.06
C GLY A 156 -8.04 7.27 10.98
N LYS A 157 -8.31 8.04 12.05
CA LYS A 157 -7.26 8.65 12.85
C LYS A 157 -6.32 7.62 13.47
N CYS A 158 -5.03 7.78 13.23
CA CYS A 158 -3.95 7.02 13.87
C CYS A 158 -3.40 7.79 15.08
N LYS A 159 -2.85 7.06 16.05
CA LYS A 159 -2.03 7.67 17.11
C LYS A 159 -0.66 8.11 16.56
N GLU A 160 -0.06 7.25 15.75
CA GLU A 160 1.27 7.42 15.17
C GLU A 160 1.32 6.70 13.81
N CYS A 161 2.05 7.30 12.87
CA CYS A 161 2.24 6.74 11.53
C CYS A 161 3.51 5.92 11.46
N TYR A 162 3.55 4.94 10.55
CA TYR A 162 4.84 4.40 10.13
C TYR A 162 5.70 5.49 9.49
N ASP A 163 7.01 5.31 9.58
CA ASP A 163 7.98 6.12 8.84
C ASP A 163 7.57 6.21 7.38
N GLY A 164 7.77 7.37 6.74
CA GLY A 164 7.38 7.52 5.35
C GLY A 164 5.91 7.80 5.08
N TRP A 165 5.07 7.87 6.13
CA TRP A 165 3.63 8.15 6.03
C TRP A 165 3.20 9.31 6.94
N ILE A 166 2.26 10.12 6.46
CA ILE A 166 1.74 11.31 7.14
C ILE A 166 0.23 11.48 6.91
N GLY A 167 -0.34 12.39 7.69
CA GLY A 167 -1.77 12.72 7.68
C GLY A 167 -2.53 12.06 8.84
N PRO A 168 -3.77 12.48 9.09
CA PRO A 168 -4.54 11.97 10.22
C PRO A 168 -4.69 10.44 10.23
N ALA A 169 -4.81 9.83 9.06
CA ALA A 169 -4.91 8.39 8.88
C ALA A 169 -3.64 7.75 8.33
N CYS A 170 -2.51 8.48 8.30
CA CYS A 170 -1.28 8.02 7.67
C CYS A 170 -1.49 7.59 6.21
N GLN A 171 -2.43 8.25 5.53
CA GLN A 171 -2.87 7.88 4.19
C GLN A 171 -1.97 8.46 3.09
N LYS A 172 -1.14 9.45 3.43
CA LYS A 172 -0.26 10.13 2.47
C LYS A 172 1.18 9.67 2.68
N LYS A 173 1.79 9.11 1.64
CA LYS A 173 3.23 8.85 1.58
C LYS A 173 4.03 10.14 1.56
N CYS A 174 5.25 10.15 2.09
CA CYS A 174 6.13 11.30 1.98
C CYS A 174 6.30 11.78 0.54
N ASP A 175 6.36 13.09 0.39
CA ASP A 175 6.66 13.71 -0.89
C ASP A 175 8.08 13.30 -1.35
N ALA A 176 8.33 13.32 -2.66
CA ALA A 176 9.62 12.93 -3.22
C ALA A 176 10.77 13.72 -2.57
N GLY A 177 11.86 13.04 -2.25
CA GLY A 177 13.01 13.61 -1.55
C GLY A 177 12.88 13.69 -0.03
N LYS A 178 11.78 13.22 0.56
CA LYS A 178 11.58 13.13 2.01
C LYS A 178 11.38 11.69 2.47
N TYR A 179 11.82 11.39 3.69
CA TYR A 179 11.63 10.07 4.29
C TYR A 179 11.54 10.10 5.82
N GLY A 180 11.33 8.93 6.42
CA GLY A 180 11.37 8.74 7.87
C GLY A 180 10.12 9.23 8.61
N ALA A 181 10.19 9.24 9.94
CA ALA A 181 9.09 9.69 10.79
C ALA A 181 8.64 11.12 10.44
N ASP A 182 7.33 11.31 10.27
CA ASP A 182 6.71 12.57 9.86
C ASP A 182 7.29 13.22 8.59
N CYS A 183 7.99 12.45 7.74
CA CYS A 183 8.69 12.98 6.56
C CYS A 183 9.72 14.09 6.87
N LYS A 184 10.32 14.06 8.06
CA LYS A 184 11.27 15.09 8.50
C LYS A 184 12.65 14.94 7.85
N GLU A 185 13.03 13.72 7.51
CA GLU A 185 14.33 13.45 6.91
C GLU A 185 14.34 13.79 5.42
N THR A 186 15.51 14.19 4.93
CA THR A 186 15.71 14.57 3.53
C THR A 186 16.65 13.59 2.88
N CYS A 187 16.27 13.08 1.71
CA CYS A 187 17.07 12.12 0.99
C CYS A 187 18.43 12.71 0.62
N GLY A 188 19.44 11.85 0.59
CA GLY A 188 20.77 12.25 0.12
C GLY A 188 20.78 12.44 -1.39
N GLU A 189 21.96 12.35 -1.97
CA GLU A 189 22.16 12.65 -3.40
C GLU A 189 21.85 11.41 -4.25
N CYS A 190 20.58 11.01 -4.20
CA CYS A 190 20.01 9.91 -4.97
C CYS A 190 19.93 10.28 -6.45
N LYS A 191 20.09 9.27 -7.30
CA LYS A 191 19.80 9.43 -8.72
C LYS A 191 18.30 9.63 -8.94
N ASP A 192 17.95 10.56 -9.82
CA ASP A 192 16.56 10.93 -10.16
C ASP A 192 15.75 11.43 -8.94
N ASP A 193 16.44 11.87 -7.88
CA ASP A 193 15.87 12.28 -6.58
C ASP A 193 14.94 11.21 -5.96
N LEU A 194 15.15 9.94 -6.34
CA LEU A 194 14.30 8.82 -5.97
C LEU A 194 14.93 8.03 -4.82
N CYS A 195 14.41 8.29 -3.64
CA CYS A 195 14.68 7.53 -2.42
C CYS A 195 13.42 6.80 -1.96
N ASP A 196 13.65 5.73 -1.21
CA ASP A 196 12.62 5.08 -0.44
C ASP A 196 12.10 6.05 0.65
N HIS A 197 10.78 6.23 0.72
CA HIS A 197 10.15 7.18 1.65
C HIS A 197 10.19 6.71 3.11
N GLU A 198 10.38 5.43 3.36
CA GLU A 198 10.47 4.90 4.72
C GLU A 198 11.92 5.00 5.21
N THR A 199 12.84 4.44 4.43
CA THR A 199 14.23 4.21 4.84
C THR A 199 15.22 5.27 4.35
N GLY A 200 14.85 6.06 3.34
CA GLY A 200 15.73 7.03 2.68
C GLY A 200 16.72 6.41 1.69
N GLN A 201 16.71 5.09 1.50
CA GLN A 201 17.64 4.39 0.62
C GLN A 201 17.42 4.80 -0.84
N CYS A 202 18.49 5.14 -1.54
CA CYS A 202 18.42 5.55 -2.94
C CYS A 202 18.18 4.32 -3.83
N LEU A 203 16.99 4.22 -4.40
CA LEU A 203 16.52 3.06 -5.16
C LEU A 203 17.32 2.83 -6.45
N ASN A 204 17.79 3.91 -7.06
CA ASN A 204 18.57 3.89 -8.30
C ASN A 204 20.08 4.12 -8.08
N GLY A 205 20.53 4.06 -6.82
CA GLY A 205 21.88 4.41 -6.41
C GLY A 205 22.17 5.91 -6.39
N CYS A 206 23.45 6.27 -6.23
CA CYS A 206 23.88 7.64 -6.00
C CYS A 206 24.23 8.40 -7.27
N ASN A 207 24.06 9.73 -7.20
CA ASN A 207 24.71 10.66 -8.10
C ASN A 207 26.24 10.52 -8.03
N ALA A 208 26.93 10.85 -9.12
CA ALA A 208 28.39 10.82 -9.16
C ALA A 208 28.97 11.72 -8.05
N GLY A 209 30.00 11.23 -7.37
CA GLY A 209 30.62 11.94 -6.26
C GLY A 209 30.02 11.65 -4.88
N TRP A 210 29.05 10.74 -4.79
CA TRP A 210 28.42 10.28 -3.56
C TRP A 210 28.39 8.74 -3.48
N LYS A 211 28.36 8.20 -2.26
CA LYS A 211 28.30 6.76 -1.97
C LYS A 211 27.47 6.45 -0.71
N GLY A 212 27.26 5.16 -0.47
CA GLY A 212 26.45 4.62 0.62
C GLY A 212 24.98 4.46 0.22
N ASP A 213 24.21 3.72 1.02
CA ASP A 213 22.81 3.39 0.68
C ASP A 213 21.90 4.62 0.65
N LEU A 214 22.17 5.61 1.50
CA LEU A 214 21.46 6.90 1.55
C LEU A 214 22.09 7.99 0.66
N CYS A 215 23.21 7.70 0.00
CA CYS A 215 23.98 8.67 -0.80
C CYS A 215 24.30 10.00 -0.09
N ASN A 216 24.49 9.94 1.22
CA ASN A 216 24.84 11.09 2.07
C ASN A 216 26.35 11.22 2.30
N THR A 217 27.14 10.26 1.81
CA THR A 217 28.60 10.27 1.98
C THR A 217 29.26 10.77 0.70
N LYS A 218 29.82 11.98 0.76
CA LYS A 218 30.63 12.54 -0.33
C LYS A 218 31.90 11.71 -0.53
N CYS A 219 32.38 11.60 -1.76
CA CYS A 219 33.68 10.98 -2.00
C CYS A 219 34.79 11.72 -1.24
N ILE A 220 35.66 10.93 -0.61
CA ILE A 220 36.83 11.45 0.09
C ILE A 220 37.80 12.11 -0.89
N ALA A 221 38.68 12.96 -0.37
CA ALA A 221 39.74 13.56 -1.17
C ALA A 221 40.51 12.49 -1.95
N SER A 222 40.84 12.79 -3.20
CA SER A 222 41.49 11.89 -4.16
C SER A 222 40.59 10.84 -4.83
N TRP A 223 39.27 10.83 -4.60
CA TRP A 223 38.34 9.92 -5.26
C TRP A 223 37.13 10.65 -5.86
N PHE A 224 36.64 10.16 -7.00
CA PHE A 224 35.52 10.76 -7.72
C PHE A 224 34.66 9.74 -8.48
N GLY A 225 33.56 10.21 -9.07
CA GLY A 225 32.71 9.43 -9.97
C GLY A 225 31.67 8.56 -9.25
N LYS A 226 31.05 7.63 -10.00
CA LYS A 226 30.00 6.74 -9.47
C LYS A 226 30.56 5.84 -8.37
N GLY A 227 29.95 5.88 -7.18
CA GLY A 227 30.37 5.07 -6.02
C GLY A 227 31.80 5.36 -5.56
N CYS A 228 32.36 6.53 -5.89
CA CYS A 228 33.74 6.90 -5.58
C CYS A 228 34.77 5.88 -6.07
N SER A 229 34.58 5.34 -7.28
CA SER A 229 35.38 4.25 -7.85
C SER A 229 36.60 4.71 -8.65
N LYS A 230 36.75 6.01 -8.92
CA LYS A 230 37.87 6.58 -9.68
C LYS A 230 38.79 7.38 -8.79
N GLN A 231 40.10 7.26 -9.00
CA GLN A 231 41.10 8.09 -8.32
C GLN A 231 41.39 9.36 -9.10
N CYS A 232 41.53 10.49 -8.41
CA CYS A 232 41.94 11.76 -8.99
C CYS A 232 43.31 11.66 -9.66
N GLY A 233 43.51 12.47 -10.70
CA GLY A 233 44.84 12.76 -11.22
C GLY A 233 45.63 13.72 -10.31
N LYS A 234 46.76 14.22 -10.81
CA LYS A 234 47.62 15.17 -10.09
C LYS A 234 47.12 16.60 -10.26
N CYS A 235 46.35 17.09 -9.30
CA CYS A 235 45.95 18.49 -9.25
C CYS A 235 47.06 19.36 -8.67
N LYS A 236 47.15 20.59 -9.16
CA LYS A 236 48.16 21.57 -8.72
C LYS A 236 48.10 21.78 -7.21
N ASP A 237 49.27 21.92 -6.59
CA ASP A 237 49.45 22.14 -5.15
C ASP A 237 48.80 21.06 -4.27
N LYS A 238 48.64 19.84 -4.79
CA LYS A 238 47.95 18.71 -4.14
C LYS A 238 46.50 19.04 -3.73
N SER A 239 45.88 19.98 -4.41
CA SER A 239 44.46 20.31 -4.20
C SER A 239 43.56 19.09 -4.48
N PRO A 240 42.43 18.94 -3.76
CA PRO A 240 41.49 17.86 -4.05
C PRO A 240 40.80 18.09 -5.39
N CYS A 241 40.67 17.04 -6.21
CA CYS A 241 39.87 17.11 -7.42
C CYS A 241 38.37 17.15 -7.10
N HIS A 242 37.59 17.62 -8.07
CA HIS A 242 36.15 17.69 -7.97
C HIS A 242 35.55 16.27 -7.90
N HIS A 243 34.80 16.03 -6.82
CA HIS A 243 34.32 14.69 -6.48
C HIS A 243 33.36 14.07 -7.51
N LYS A 244 32.69 14.85 -8.36
CA LYS A 244 31.75 14.29 -9.34
C LYS A 244 32.45 13.77 -10.60
N ASP A 245 33.37 14.55 -11.16
CA ASP A 245 33.93 14.34 -12.51
C ASP A 245 35.45 14.23 -12.54
N GLY A 246 36.14 14.51 -11.42
CA GLY A 246 37.59 14.36 -11.30
C GLY A 246 38.39 15.60 -11.71
N SER A 247 37.72 16.71 -12.03
CA SER A 247 38.38 17.93 -12.54
C SER A 247 39.19 18.65 -11.46
N CYS A 248 40.31 19.26 -11.83
CA CYS A 248 41.13 20.07 -10.93
C CYS A 248 40.77 21.55 -11.10
N VAL A 249 40.15 22.17 -10.08
CA VAL A 249 39.63 23.56 -10.16
C VAL A 249 40.75 24.56 -10.41
N GLU A 250 41.91 24.38 -9.76
CA GLU A 250 43.09 25.25 -9.87
C GLU A 250 44.08 24.79 -10.96
N GLY A 251 43.69 23.81 -11.78
CA GLY A 251 44.52 23.22 -12.83
C GLY A 251 45.32 21.98 -12.39
N CYS A 252 45.97 21.35 -13.37
CA CYS A 252 46.75 20.12 -13.19
C CYS A 252 48.24 20.41 -12.98
N GLU A 253 48.95 19.49 -12.32
CA GLU A 253 50.42 19.51 -12.34
C GLU A 253 50.94 19.24 -13.78
N PRO A 254 52.09 19.81 -14.18
CA PRO A 254 52.68 19.55 -15.49
C PRO A 254 53.04 18.07 -15.70
N GLY A 255 52.66 17.51 -16.85
CA GLY A 255 52.94 16.12 -17.26
C GLY A 255 51.68 15.38 -17.67
#